data_AF-A0A968GQJ0-F1
#
_entry.id   AF-A0A968GQJ0-F1
#
_cell.length_a   1.000
_cell.length_b   1.000
_cell.length_c   1.000
_cell.angle_alpha   90.00
_cell.angle_beta   90.00
_cell.angle_gamma   90.00
#
_symmetry.space_group_name_H-M   'P 1'
#
loop_
_entity.id
_entity.type
_entity.pdbx_description
1 polymer ?
#
loop_
_entity_poly.entity_id
_entity_poly.type
_entity_poly.pdbx_seq_one_letter_code
_entity_poly.pdbx_strand_id
1 'polypeptide(L)'
;MNQKTTRTYERFPLARRIEHIAMLLSFTTLGLTGLPQKFPTADISVSFVNLIGGIENLRSIHHFAAVVMMLGTAWHILVFGYLAYVRRTRMTMLPTLQDAKDGLQALLYNLGFAKNPPQMGRYTFEEKMEYWAFVWGAIVMGLTGFMMWNPITTIKFLPGEVIPAAKAAHGGEAVLAVLAIIIWHFYGVHIKKLNKSMFTGRMNEEDMLHEHPLELADIKAGIAERPVDPVTLRKRQRLYIPVAAVLTTFMLGGVYGFVNAEDTALETTQRIVPTIEVYVPQTATPAPTQTPTLPPTETPLPSPTMAGTEQPASVSAPTWDGSIGAMLQTKCGTCHGAGALGGLNLSTFADAMNGGNSGVVIVPGDGANSLIVVKQQAGGHPGQLAPEEITQLIEWINAGALEK
;
A
#
# COMPACT_ATOMS: atom_id res chain seq x y z
N MET A 1 -2.23 -59.00 12.24
CA MET A 1 -1.94 -57.69 11.63
C MET A 1 -0.54 -57.29 12.05
N ASN A 2 0.44 -57.41 11.16
CA ASN A 2 1.82 -56.98 11.41
C ASN A 2 1.82 -55.45 11.46
N GLN A 3 1.97 -54.85 12.64
CA GLN A 3 2.23 -53.42 12.74
C GLN A 3 3.62 -53.18 12.13
N LYS A 4 3.68 -52.79 10.86
CA LYS A 4 4.87 -52.14 10.30
C LYS A 4 5.11 -50.92 11.17
N THR A 5 6.11 -50.98 12.03
CA THR A 5 6.61 -49.81 12.74
C THR A 5 7.20 -48.87 11.70
N THR A 6 6.41 -47.91 11.26
CA THR A 6 6.87 -46.91 10.30
C THR A 6 7.99 -46.11 10.95
N ARG A 7 9.21 -46.29 10.47
CA ARG A 7 10.37 -45.53 10.95
C ARG A 7 10.12 -44.04 10.70
N THR A 8 10.45 -43.21 11.67
CA THR A 8 10.32 -41.75 11.57
C THR A 8 11.67 -41.08 11.78
N TYR A 9 11.94 -40.07 10.97
CA TYR A 9 13.18 -39.30 10.98
C TYR A 9 12.90 -37.88 11.47
N GLU A 10 13.83 -37.31 12.22
CA GLU A 10 13.77 -35.90 12.60
C GLU A 10 14.10 -35.03 11.38
N ARG A 11 13.21 -34.09 11.07
CA ARG A 11 13.35 -33.16 9.94
C ARG A 11 13.63 -31.75 10.43
N PHE A 12 12.89 -31.29 11.44
CA PHE A 12 13.01 -29.93 11.98
C PHE A 12 13.10 -29.91 13.50
N PRO A 13 14.19 -29.35 14.08
CA PRO A 13 14.30 -29.23 15.52
C PRO A 13 13.31 -28.18 16.06
N LEU A 14 12.97 -28.28 17.34
CA LEU A 14 11.96 -27.43 17.99
C LEU A 14 12.18 -25.92 17.75
N ALA A 15 13.42 -25.45 17.84
CA ALA A 15 13.74 -24.04 17.64
C ALA A 15 13.36 -23.51 16.24
N ARG A 16 13.48 -24.33 15.19
CA ARG A 16 13.07 -23.94 13.82
C ARG A 16 11.54 -23.86 13.70
N ARG A 17 10.82 -24.76 14.38
CA ARG A 17 9.37 -24.81 14.38
C ARG A 17 8.75 -23.63 15.12
N ILE A 18 9.32 -23.26 16.27
CA ILE A 18 8.90 -22.07 17.02
C ILE A 18 9.08 -20.82 16.16
N GLU A 19 10.24 -20.68 15.51
CA GLU A 19 10.50 -19.58 14.59
C GLU A 19 9.49 -19.55 13.44
N HIS A 20 9.21 -20.70 12.82
CA HIS A 20 8.18 -20.80 11.79
C HIS A 20 6.80 -20.35 12.28
N ILE A 21 6.36 -20.79 13.46
CA ILE A 21 5.06 -20.38 14.03
C ILE A 21 5.01 -18.87 14.28
N ALA A 22 6.07 -18.29 14.85
CA ALA A 22 6.14 -16.85 15.09
C ALA A 22 6.03 -16.06 13.77
N MET A 23 6.77 -16.49 12.74
CA MET A 23 6.76 -15.87 11.42
C MET A 23 5.42 -16.08 10.70
N LEU A 24 4.81 -17.26 10.81
CA LEU A 24 3.49 -17.56 10.27
C LEU A 24 2.41 -16.65 10.84
N LEU A 25 2.39 -16.50 12.17
CA LEU A 25 1.41 -15.65 12.85
C LEU A 25 1.61 -14.18 12.45
N SER A 26 2.86 -13.70 12.49
CA SER A 26 3.20 -12.33 12.07
C SER A 26 2.83 -12.07 10.61
N PHE A 27 3.20 -12.94 9.67
CA PHE A 27 2.86 -12.82 8.26
C PHE A 27 1.34 -12.81 8.05
N THR A 28 0.62 -13.71 8.73
CA THR A 28 -0.85 -13.78 8.64
C THR A 28 -1.48 -12.48 9.11
N THR A 29 -1.02 -11.93 10.24
CA THR A 29 -1.49 -10.63 10.73
C THR A 29 -1.16 -9.50 9.77
N LEU A 30 0.04 -9.47 9.18
CA LEU A 30 0.43 -8.48 8.16
C LEU A 30 -0.46 -8.56 6.92
N GLY A 31 -0.76 -9.76 6.43
CA GLY A 31 -1.68 -9.96 5.30
C GLY A 31 -3.11 -9.50 5.63
N LEU A 32 -3.64 -9.91 6.79
CA LEU A 32 -5.00 -9.57 7.23
C LEU A 32 -5.19 -8.08 7.50
N THR A 33 -4.16 -7.38 7.95
CA THR A 33 -4.21 -5.92 8.20
C THR A 33 -3.79 -5.10 6.99
N GLY A 34 -2.91 -5.61 6.14
CA GLY A 34 -2.39 -4.91 4.96
C GLY A 34 -3.34 -4.95 3.76
N LEU A 35 -4.04 -6.06 3.52
CA LEU A 35 -4.99 -6.16 2.40
C LEU A 35 -6.15 -5.16 2.51
N PRO A 36 -6.79 -4.96 3.68
CA PRO A 36 -7.80 -3.92 3.84
C PRO A 36 -7.26 -2.50 3.59
N GLN A 37 -6.00 -2.21 3.95
CA GLN A 37 -5.36 -0.92 3.66
C GLN A 37 -5.12 -0.72 2.16
N LYS A 38 -4.79 -1.79 1.43
CA LYS A 38 -4.60 -1.75 -0.03
C LYS A 38 -5.92 -1.59 -0.78
N PHE A 39 -6.98 -2.25 -0.32
CA PHE A 39 -8.31 -2.21 -0.93
C PHE A 39 -9.33 -1.50 -0.03
N PRO A 40 -9.15 -0.20 0.27
CA PRO A 40 -9.91 0.49 1.30
C PRO A 40 -11.39 0.71 0.96
N THR A 41 -11.75 0.63 -0.32
CA THR A 41 -13.12 0.82 -0.81
C THR A 41 -13.92 -0.49 -0.90
N ALA A 42 -13.30 -1.65 -0.69
CA ALA A 42 -14.00 -2.92 -0.72
C ALA A 42 -14.83 -3.11 0.55
N ASP A 43 -16.10 -3.52 0.43
CA ASP A 43 -17.01 -3.66 1.58
C ASP A 43 -16.46 -4.60 2.67
N ILE A 44 -15.75 -5.66 2.26
CA ILE A 44 -15.10 -6.59 3.18
C ILE A 44 -13.97 -5.93 3.97
N SER A 45 -13.22 -5.03 3.34
CA SER A 45 -12.17 -4.23 3.98
C SER A 45 -12.77 -3.27 4.99
N VAL A 46 -13.83 -2.53 4.61
CA VAL A 46 -14.54 -1.61 5.49
C VAL A 46 -15.12 -2.35 6.70
N SER A 47 -15.77 -3.49 6.47
CA SER A 47 -16.33 -4.34 7.53
C SER A 47 -15.25 -4.85 8.49
N PHE A 48 -14.10 -5.28 7.96
CA PHE A 48 -12.97 -5.75 8.78
C PHE A 48 -12.35 -4.62 9.61
N VAL A 49 -12.18 -3.43 9.02
CA VAL A 49 -11.69 -2.25 9.73
C VAL A 49 -12.64 -1.85 10.87
N ASN A 50 -13.95 -1.91 10.64
CA ASN A 50 -14.93 -1.65 11.70
C ASN A 50 -14.86 -2.71 12.81
N LEU A 51 -14.67 -3.99 12.45
CA LEU A 51 -14.54 -5.09 13.41
C LEU A 51 -13.33 -4.93 14.34
N ILE A 52 -12.19 -4.46 13.82
CA ILE A 52 -10.96 -4.31 14.58
C ILE A 52 -10.89 -2.99 15.38
N GLY A 53 -11.94 -2.18 15.32
CA GLY A 53 -12.06 -0.91 16.06
C GLY A 53 -11.50 0.31 15.33
N GLY A 54 -11.39 0.25 14.01
CA GLY A 54 -11.02 1.39 13.16
C GLY A 54 -9.62 1.31 12.54
N ILE A 55 -9.30 2.32 11.74
CA ILE A 55 -8.06 2.40 10.95
C ILE A 55 -6.82 2.50 11.85
N GLU A 56 -6.92 3.17 12.99
CA GLU A 56 -5.79 3.35 13.91
C GLU A 56 -5.34 2.02 14.54
N ASN A 57 -6.32 1.21 14.98
CA ASN A 57 -6.04 -0.14 15.49
C ASN A 57 -5.47 -1.03 14.40
N LEU A 58 -6.05 -0.99 13.19
CA LEU A 58 -5.55 -1.74 12.04
C LEU A 58 -4.08 -1.42 11.75
N ARG A 59 -3.72 -0.13 11.73
CA ARG A 59 -2.35 0.35 11.53
C ARG A 59 -1.43 -0.10 12.66
N SER A 60 -1.84 0.10 13.91
CA SER A 60 -1.05 -0.29 15.09
C SER A 60 -0.74 -1.78 15.11
N ILE A 61 -1.73 -2.62 14.80
CA ILE A 61 -1.56 -4.08 14.72
C ILE A 61 -0.63 -4.46 13.55
N HIS A 62 -0.75 -3.79 12.41
CA HIS A 62 0.14 -3.99 11.27
C HIS A 62 1.60 -3.67 11.64
N HIS A 63 1.83 -2.53 12.28
CA HIS A 63 3.14 -2.09 12.75
C HIS A 63 3.73 -3.06 13.79
N PHE A 64 2.93 -3.50 14.76
CA PHE A 64 3.35 -4.50 15.73
C PHE A 64 3.77 -5.81 15.05
N ALA A 65 2.96 -6.32 14.13
CA ALA A 65 3.28 -7.53 13.38
C ALA A 65 4.55 -7.35 12.53
N ALA A 66 4.77 -6.17 11.95
CA ALA A 66 5.99 -5.84 11.20
C ALA A 66 7.23 -5.87 12.11
N VAL A 67 7.16 -5.35 13.33
CA VAL A 67 8.26 -5.43 14.31
C VAL A 67 8.58 -6.89 14.65
N VAL A 68 7.57 -7.73 14.87
CA VAL A 68 7.78 -9.17 15.08
C VAL A 68 8.45 -9.82 13.87
N MET A 69 8.04 -9.47 12.65
CA MET A 69 8.65 -9.96 11.40
C MET A 69 10.11 -9.53 11.26
N MET A 70 10.43 -8.27 11.58
CA MET A 70 11.79 -7.74 11.55
C MET A 70 12.70 -8.45 12.55
N LEU A 71 12.24 -8.62 13.80
CA LEU A 71 12.99 -9.35 14.82
C LEU A 71 13.18 -10.82 14.46
N GLY A 72 12.14 -11.46 13.93
CA GLY A 72 12.21 -12.83 13.43
C GLY A 72 13.20 -12.99 12.28
N THR A 73 13.25 -12.03 11.36
CA THR A 73 14.22 -11.98 10.25
C THR A 73 15.64 -11.78 10.76
N ALA A 74 15.87 -10.85 11.71
CA ALA A 74 17.18 -10.66 12.34
C ALA A 74 17.66 -11.93 13.05
N TRP A 75 16.77 -12.58 13.81
CA TRP A 75 17.04 -13.87 14.44
C TRP A 75 17.37 -14.96 13.41
N HIS A 76 16.62 -15.04 12.31
CA HIS A 76 16.87 -15.98 11.22
C HIS A 76 18.27 -15.81 10.61
N ILE A 77 18.70 -14.57 10.38
CA ILE A 77 20.04 -14.25 9.88
C ILE A 77 21.13 -14.71 10.86
N LEU A 78 20.96 -14.46 12.16
CA LEU A 78 21.90 -14.90 13.20
C LEU A 78 21.95 -16.43 13.30
N VAL A 79 20.84 -17.13 13.11
CA VAL A 79 20.86 -18.60 13.12
C VAL A 79 21.50 -19.13 11.85
N PHE A 80 21.22 -18.53 10.69
CA PHE A 80 21.90 -18.87 9.45
C PHE A 80 23.42 -18.72 9.58
N GLY A 81 23.89 -17.59 10.12
CA GLY A 81 25.32 -17.36 10.40
C GLY A 81 25.92 -18.42 11.33
N TYR A 82 25.18 -18.84 12.36
CA TYR A 82 25.59 -19.90 13.27
C TYR A 82 25.70 -21.26 12.54
N LEU A 83 24.71 -21.60 11.73
CA LEU A 83 24.70 -22.86 10.96
C LEU A 83 25.83 -22.89 9.92
N ALA A 84 26.08 -21.77 9.23
CA ALA A 84 27.11 -21.64 8.20
C ALA A 84 28.52 -21.64 8.80
N TYR A 85 28.77 -20.84 9.84
CA TYR A 85 30.12 -20.66 10.40
C TYR A 85 30.47 -21.70 11.47
N VAL A 86 29.61 -21.86 12.49
CA VAL A 86 29.90 -22.71 13.65
C VAL A 86 29.72 -24.17 13.29
N ARG A 87 28.51 -24.53 12.83
CA ARG A 87 28.19 -25.93 12.50
C ARG A 87 28.70 -26.36 11.12
N ARG A 88 28.97 -25.41 10.20
CA ARG A 88 29.30 -25.71 8.79
C ARG A 88 28.32 -26.70 8.17
N THR A 89 27.03 -26.51 8.48
CA THR A 89 25.96 -27.30 7.87
C THR A 89 25.98 -27.06 6.36
N ARG A 90 25.66 -28.10 5.58
CA ARG A 90 25.57 -27.97 4.12
C ARG A 90 24.54 -26.90 3.77
N MET A 91 24.90 -25.96 2.89
CA MET A 91 24.02 -24.86 2.46
C MET A 91 23.01 -25.35 1.42
N THR A 92 22.13 -26.27 1.82
CA THR A 92 21.17 -26.93 0.92
C THR A 92 20.08 -25.99 0.39
N MET A 93 19.90 -24.81 0.99
CA MET A 93 18.95 -23.78 0.55
C MET A 93 19.48 -22.89 -0.59
N LEU A 94 20.77 -22.97 -0.93
CA LEU A 94 21.30 -22.22 -2.07
C LEU A 94 20.79 -22.85 -3.38
N PRO A 95 20.26 -22.05 -4.32
CA PRO A 95 19.87 -22.56 -5.62
C PRO A 95 21.12 -22.99 -6.39
N THR A 96 21.00 -24.10 -7.10
CA THR A 96 22.06 -24.68 -7.91
C THR A 96 21.52 -24.97 -9.31
N LEU A 97 22.41 -25.23 -10.27
CA LEU A 97 21.99 -25.67 -11.61
C LEU A 97 21.22 -27.00 -11.59
N GLN A 98 21.36 -27.79 -10.53
CA GLN A 98 20.57 -29.01 -10.35
C GLN A 98 19.10 -28.69 -10.12
N ASP A 99 18.77 -27.62 -9.40
CA ASP A 99 17.38 -27.23 -9.13
C ASP A 99 16.61 -26.88 -10.42
N ALA A 100 17.29 -26.26 -11.38
CA ALA A 100 16.72 -25.99 -12.71
C ALA A 100 16.46 -27.29 -13.49
N LYS A 101 17.38 -28.27 -13.39
CA LYS A 101 17.20 -29.60 -14.00
C LYS A 101 16.06 -30.37 -13.35
N ASP A 102 15.97 -30.32 -12.02
CA ASP A 102 14.91 -30.97 -11.25
C ASP A 102 13.54 -30.35 -11.58
N GLY A 103 13.48 -29.02 -11.73
CA GLY A 103 12.28 -28.31 -12.18
C GLY A 103 11.86 -28.70 -13.59
N LEU A 104 12.80 -28.78 -14.53
CA LEU A 104 12.52 -29.23 -15.90
C LEU A 104 12.06 -30.70 -15.91
N GLN A 105 12.69 -31.56 -15.12
CA GLN A 105 12.29 -32.96 -15.00
C GLN A 105 10.90 -33.09 -14.36
N ALA A 106 10.58 -32.31 -13.33
CA ALA A 106 9.25 -32.26 -12.74
C ALA A 106 8.19 -31.86 -13.78
N LEU A 107 8.48 -30.85 -14.60
CA LEU A 107 7.61 -30.43 -15.69
C LEU A 107 7.40 -31.55 -16.71
N LEU A 108 8.48 -32.17 -17.19
CA LEU A 108 8.41 -33.29 -18.13
C LEU A 108 7.67 -34.50 -17.55
N TYR A 109 7.84 -34.77 -16.25
CA TYR A 109 7.11 -35.84 -15.55
C TYR A 109 5.62 -35.55 -15.49
N ASN A 110 5.23 -34.32 -15.12
CA ASN A 110 3.82 -33.91 -15.07
C ASN A 110 3.15 -33.91 -16.45
N LEU A 111 3.91 -33.66 -17.52
CA LEU A 111 3.44 -33.76 -18.91
C LEU A 111 3.47 -35.20 -19.47
N GLY A 112 3.95 -36.18 -18.70
CA GLY A 112 4.03 -37.58 -19.10
C GLY A 112 5.23 -37.96 -19.99
N PHE A 113 6.16 -37.02 -20.24
CA PHE A 113 7.37 -37.27 -21.03
C PHE A 113 8.50 -37.93 -20.22
N ALA A 114 8.55 -37.74 -18.91
CA ALA A 114 9.49 -38.43 -18.03
C ALA A 114 8.82 -39.59 -17.28
N LYS A 115 9.52 -40.72 -17.14
CA LYS A 115 8.99 -41.92 -16.47
C LYS A 115 9.03 -41.84 -14.95
N ASN A 116 10.01 -41.11 -14.40
CA ASN A 116 10.26 -41.02 -12.97
C ASN A 116 10.29 -39.55 -12.52
N PRO A 117 9.76 -39.24 -11.32
CA PRO A 117 9.88 -37.91 -10.73
C PRO A 117 11.36 -37.58 -10.42
N PRO A 118 11.72 -36.29 -10.31
CA PRO A 118 13.06 -35.89 -9.93
C PRO A 118 13.39 -36.36 -8.51
N GLN A 119 14.62 -36.82 -8.31
CA GLN A 119 15.11 -37.20 -6.98
C GLN A 119 15.67 -35.97 -6.28
N MET A 120 14.94 -35.48 -5.29
CA MET A 120 15.27 -34.21 -4.62
C MET A 120 15.95 -34.43 -3.27
N GLY A 121 16.72 -33.41 -2.87
CA GLY A 121 17.46 -33.35 -1.61
C GLY A 121 16.60 -33.02 -0.40
N ARG A 122 17.26 -32.54 0.64
CA ARG A 122 16.62 -32.07 1.88
C ARG A 122 15.52 -31.05 1.62
N TYR A 123 15.73 -30.18 0.65
CA TYR A 123 14.71 -29.27 0.16
C TYR A 123 14.51 -29.49 -1.34
N THR A 124 13.26 -29.50 -1.78
CA THR A 124 12.88 -29.54 -3.20
C THR A 124 13.20 -28.22 -3.88
N PHE A 125 13.23 -28.20 -5.22
CA PHE A 125 13.39 -26.94 -5.95
C PHE A 125 12.23 -25.97 -5.66
N GLU A 126 11.01 -26.49 -5.47
CA GLU A 126 9.81 -25.72 -5.10
C GLU A 126 10.02 -25.01 -3.75
N GLU A 127 10.45 -25.75 -2.71
CA GLU A 127 10.70 -25.21 -1.38
C GLU A 127 11.83 -24.16 -1.38
N LYS A 128 12.87 -24.36 -2.20
CA LYS A 128 13.94 -23.36 -2.36
C LYS A 128 13.42 -22.10 -3.04
N MET A 129 12.63 -22.25 -4.11
CA MET A 129 12.03 -21.11 -4.81
C MET A 129 11.13 -20.30 -3.88
N GLU A 130 10.28 -20.97 -3.07
CA GLU A 130 9.46 -20.30 -2.05
C GLU A 130 10.30 -19.54 -1.03
N TYR A 131 11.39 -20.15 -0.53
CA TYR A 131 12.29 -19.48 0.40
C TYR A 131 12.97 -18.25 -0.20
N TRP A 132 13.44 -18.32 -1.45
CA TRP A 132 14.09 -17.18 -2.10
C TRP A 132 13.10 -16.09 -2.49
N ALA A 133 11.88 -16.45 -2.89
CA ALA A 133 10.79 -15.50 -3.05
C ALA A 133 10.50 -14.79 -1.71
N PHE A 134 10.48 -15.51 -0.60
CA PHE A 134 10.34 -14.92 0.73
C PHE A 134 11.52 -14.00 1.09
N VAL A 135 12.77 -14.39 0.83
CA VAL A 135 13.94 -13.54 1.09
C VAL A 135 13.87 -12.24 0.28
N TRP A 136 13.52 -12.33 -1.00
CA TRP A 136 13.30 -11.16 -1.86
C TRP A 136 12.16 -10.27 -1.31
N GLY A 137 11.00 -10.88 -1.04
CA GLY A 137 9.85 -10.19 -0.48
C GLY A 137 10.17 -9.50 0.84
N ALA A 138 10.92 -10.12 1.74
CA ALA A 138 11.33 -9.53 3.01
C ALA A 138 12.19 -8.26 2.81
N ILE A 139 13.08 -8.25 1.82
CA ILE A 139 13.89 -7.06 1.48
C ILE A 139 12.99 -5.95 0.94
N VAL A 140 12.15 -6.25 -0.06
CA VAL A 140 11.25 -5.27 -0.67
C VAL A 140 10.28 -4.71 0.36
N MET A 141 9.62 -5.57 1.14
CA MET A 141 8.65 -5.18 2.16
C MET A 141 9.29 -4.40 3.30
N GLY A 142 10.50 -4.78 3.73
CA GLY A 142 11.25 -4.05 4.75
C GLY A 142 11.63 -2.63 4.30
N LEU A 143 12.16 -2.49 3.08
CA LEU A 143 12.58 -1.20 2.54
C LEU A 143 11.38 -0.29 2.23
N THR A 144 10.39 -0.79 1.52
CA THR A 144 9.19 0.00 1.18
C THR A 144 8.32 0.29 2.40
N GLY A 145 8.28 -0.63 3.37
CA GLY A 145 7.63 -0.42 4.66
C GLY A 145 8.30 0.72 5.44
N PHE A 146 9.65 0.76 5.47
CA PHE A 146 10.38 1.89 6.06
C PHE A 146 10.01 3.21 5.40
N MET A 147 10.01 3.25 4.06
CA MET A 147 9.74 4.46 3.31
C MET A 147 8.35 5.03 3.59
N MET A 148 7.36 4.15 3.74
CA MET A 148 5.99 4.55 4.07
C MET A 148 5.80 4.88 5.55
N TRP A 149 6.48 4.20 6.46
CA TRP A 149 6.43 4.50 7.89
C TRP A 149 7.12 5.82 8.19
N ASN A 150 8.23 6.13 7.50
CA ASN A 150 9.05 7.33 7.73
C ASN A 150 9.23 8.15 6.44
N PRO A 151 8.16 8.75 5.88
CA PRO A 151 8.19 9.40 4.58
C PRO A 151 9.05 10.66 4.57
N ILE A 152 9.01 11.48 5.63
CA ILE A 152 9.79 12.72 5.72
C ILE A 152 11.29 12.41 5.75
N THR A 153 11.69 11.39 6.52
CA THR A 153 13.09 10.92 6.54
C THR A 153 13.52 10.41 5.17
N THR A 154 12.64 9.71 4.45
CA THR A 154 12.94 9.19 3.12
C THR A 154 13.18 10.31 2.11
N ILE A 155 12.33 11.34 2.09
CA ILE A 155 12.45 12.44 1.13
C ILE A 155 13.61 13.40 1.40
N LYS A 156 14.22 13.35 2.61
CA LYS A 156 15.49 14.05 2.88
C LYS A 156 16.63 13.53 1.99
N PHE A 157 16.55 12.27 1.53
CA PHE A 157 17.59 11.61 0.75
C PHE A 157 17.16 11.24 -0.67
N LEU A 158 15.86 11.08 -0.92
CA LEU A 158 15.30 10.61 -2.18
C LEU A 158 14.21 11.57 -2.70
N PRO A 159 13.93 11.59 -4.03
CA PRO A 159 12.82 12.36 -4.58
C PRO A 159 11.45 11.95 -4.01
N GLY A 160 10.50 12.88 -3.95
CA GLY A 160 9.18 12.67 -3.35
C GLY A 160 8.34 11.58 -4.04
N GLU A 161 8.60 11.31 -5.32
CA GLU A 161 7.95 10.27 -6.13
C GLU A 161 8.25 8.85 -5.62
N VAL A 162 9.30 8.67 -4.81
CA VAL A 162 9.64 7.37 -4.23
C VAL A 162 8.58 6.92 -3.23
N ILE A 163 7.88 7.82 -2.54
CA ILE A 163 6.84 7.45 -1.58
C ILE A 163 5.63 6.75 -2.24
N PRO A 164 4.98 7.32 -3.27
CA PRO A 164 3.91 6.61 -3.98
C PRO A 164 4.42 5.36 -4.70
N ALA A 165 5.66 5.35 -5.21
CA ALA A 165 6.26 4.15 -5.78
C ALA A 165 6.44 3.04 -4.73
N ALA A 166 6.91 3.38 -3.52
CA ALA A 166 7.02 2.45 -2.39
C ALA A 166 5.64 1.93 -1.98
N LYS A 167 4.61 2.78 -1.94
CA LYS A 167 3.23 2.35 -1.68
C LYS A 167 2.73 1.34 -2.72
N ALA A 168 2.96 1.61 -4.00
CA ALA A 168 2.59 0.69 -5.07
C ALA A 168 3.35 -0.64 -4.98
N ALA A 169 4.67 -0.59 -4.78
CA ALA A 169 5.54 -1.76 -4.66
C ALA A 169 5.20 -2.61 -3.42
N HIS A 170 5.07 -1.98 -2.25
CA HIS A 170 4.72 -2.67 -1.00
C HIS A 170 3.36 -3.35 -1.11
N GLY A 171 2.34 -2.62 -1.59
CA GLY A 171 1.02 -3.19 -1.79
C GLY A 171 1.02 -4.31 -2.84
N GLY A 172 1.76 -4.13 -3.93
CA GLY A 172 1.93 -5.14 -4.99
C GLY A 172 2.54 -6.43 -4.47
N GLU A 173 3.69 -6.32 -3.81
CA GLU A 173 4.42 -7.44 -3.21
C GLU A 173 3.60 -8.12 -2.12
N ALA A 174 2.86 -7.37 -1.29
CA ALA A 174 1.97 -7.97 -0.28
C ALA A 174 0.92 -8.91 -0.90
N VAL A 175 0.32 -8.51 -2.03
CA VAL A 175 -0.64 -9.38 -2.75
C VAL A 175 0.06 -10.60 -3.32
N LEU A 176 1.22 -10.43 -3.96
CA LEU A 176 2.00 -11.55 -4.49
C LEU A 176 2.41 -12.52 -3.39
N ALA A 177 2.89 -12.02 -2.25
CA ALA A 177 3.31 -12.83 -1.12
C ALA A 177 2.13 -13.61 -0.51
N VAL A 178 0.97 -12.97 -0.30
CA VAL A 178 -0.23 -13.67 0.22
C VAL A 178 -0.69 -14.74 -0.78
N LEU A 179 -0.74 -14.43 -2.07
CA LEU A 179 -1.13 -15.40 -3.09
C LEU A 179 -0.13 -16.56 -3.19
N ALA A 180 1.17 -16.29 -3.15
CA ALA A 180 2.21 -17.32 -3.17
C ALA A 180 2.07 -18.26 -1.96
N ILE A 181 1.81 -17.72 -0.76
CA ILE A 181 1.60 -18.56 0.42
C ILE A 181 0.32 -19.38 0.31
N ILE A 182 -0.79 -18.83 -0.20
CA ILE A 182 -2.04 -19.60 -0.33
C ILE A 182 -1.92 -20.67 -1.42
N ILE A 183 -1.43 -20.29 -2.61
CA ILE A 183 -1.47 -21.13 -3.82
C ILE A 183 -0.33 -22.13 -3.88
N TRP A 184 0.89 -21.74 -3.51
CA TRP A 184 2.04 -22.66 -3.54
C TRP A 184 2.27 -23.31 -2.18
N HIS A 185 2.51 -22.51 -1.15
CA HIS A 185 2.91 -23.06 0.14
C HIS A 185 1.79 -23.87 0.82
N PHE A 186 0.64 -23.24 1.07
CA PHE A 186 -0.46 -23.83 1.81
C PHE A 186 -1.09 -24.99 1.04
N TYR A 187 -1.39 -24.80 -0.24
CA TYR A 187 -1.89 -25.90 -1.06
C TYR A 187 -0.86 -27.03 -1.18
N GLY A 188 0.40 -26.73 -1.49
CA GLY A 188 1.43 -27.74 -1.71
C GLY A 188 1.71 -28.59 -0.48
N VAL A 189 1.90 -27.94 0.68
CA VAL A 189 2.28 -28.60 1.93
C VAL A 189 1.06 -29.13 2.68
N HIS A 190 -0.02 -28.34 2.82
CA HIS A 190 -1.15 -28.69 3.68
C HIS A 190 -2.32 -29.37 2.97
N ILE A 191 -2.49 -29.21 1.66
CA ILE A 191 -3.60 -29.84 0.93
C ILE A 191 -3.12 -31.03 0.10
N LYS A 192 -2.11 -30.83 -0.75
CA LYS A 192 -1.59 -31.86 -1.66
C LYS A 192 -0.79 -32.93 -0.94
N LYS A 193 0.18 -32.53 -0.10
CA LYS A 193 1.11 -33.46 0.57
C LYS A 193 0.69 -33.83 2.00
N LEU A 194 -0.14 -33.01 2.65
CA LEU A 194 -0.52 -33.16 4.07
C LEU A 194 0.70 -33.33 5.01
N ASN A 195 1.81 -32.66 4.69
CA ASN A 195 3.07 -32.82 5.39
C ASN A 195 3.03 -32.06 6.73
N LYS A 196 3.12 -32.80 7.85
CA LYS A 196 3.04 -32.26 9.22
C LYS A 196 4.40 -31.99 9.86
N SER A 197 5.49 -32.19 9.12
CA SER A 197 6.84 -32.18 9.67
C SER A 197 7.23 -30.85 10.30
N MET A 198 6.70 -29.71 9.83
CA MET A 198 6.96 -28.40 10.44
C MET A 198 6.29 -28.24 11.83
N PHE A 199 5.25 -29.02 12.13
CA PHE A 199 4.59 -28.99 13.45
C PHE A 199 5.12 -30.09 14.36
N THR A 200 5.27 -31.32 13.86
CA THR A 200 5.73 -32.47 14.67
C THR A 200 7.25 -32.55 14.79
N GLY A 201 7.99 -31.94 13.87
CA GLY A 201 9.44 -32.05 13.73
C GLY A 201 9.90 -33.35 13.07
N ARG A 202 8.98 -34.27 12.76
CA ARG A 202 9.30 -35.62 12.26
C ARG A 202 8.54 -35.94 10.98
N MET A 203 9.14 -36.77 10.13
CA MET A 203 8.56 -37.27 8.89
C MET A 203 8.72 -38.79 8.83
N ASN A 204 7.74 -39.49 8.27
CA ASN A 204 7.80 -40.94 8.17
C ASN A 204 8.71 -41.36 6.99
N GLU A 205 9.19 -42.61 6.99
CA GLU A 205 10.12 -43.09 5.96
C GLU A 205 9.56 -43.06 4.53
N GLU A 206 8.26 -43.33 4.38
CA GLU A 206 7.58 -43.39 3.08
C GLU A 206 7.45 -42.00 2.47
N ASP A 207 6.99 -41.02 3.24
CA ASP A 207 6.93 -39.62 2.84
C ASP A 207 8.33 -39.11 2.50
N MET A 208 9.34 -39.43 3.33
CA MET A 208 10.74 -39.06 3.06
C MET A 208 11.24 -39.66 1.74
N LEU A 209 10.88 -40.90 1.43
CA LEU A 209 11.28 -41.54 0.18
C LEU A 209 10.61 -40.88 -1.04
N HIS A 210 9.36 -40.44 -0.89
CA HIS A 210 8.60 -39.82 -1.98
C HIS A 210 8.98 -38.35 -2.20
N GLU A 211 9.13 -37.57 -1.14
CA GLU A 211 9.38 -36.12 -1.22
C GLU A 211 10.88 -35.77 -1.21
N HIS A 212 11.70 -36.51 -0.46
CA HIS A 212 13.12 -36.19 -0.19
C HIS A 212 14.05 -37.41 -0.28
N PRO A 213 14.05 -38.15 -1.41
CA PRO A 213 14.77 -39.42 -1.53
C PRO A 213 16.27 -39.30 -1.28
N LEU A 214 16.91 -38.21 -1.72
CA LEU A 214 18.34 -38.02 -1.53
C LEU A 214 18.69 -37.67 -0.08
N GLU A 215 17.79 -37.00 0.65
CA GLU A 215 17.99 -36.77 2.09
C GLU A 215 17.87 -38.08 2.86
N LEU A 216 16.89 -38.93 2.54
CA LEU A 216 16.74 -40.24 3.16
C LEU A 216 17.98 -41.12 2.88
N ALA A 217 18.52 -41.07 1.66
CA ALA A 217 19.75 -41.76 1.31
C ALA A 217 20.94 -41.27 2.15
N ASP A 218 21.09 -39.95 2.29
CA ASP A 218 22.14 -39.33 3.12
C ASP A 218 22.02 -39.70 4.60
N ILE A 219 20.80 -39.78 5.14
CA ILE A 219 20.54 -40.20 6.52
C ILE A 219 20.92 -41.66 6.71
N LYS A 220 20.47 -42.55 5.81
CA LYS A 220 20.77 -43.99 5.87
C LYS A 220 22.26 -44.30 5.69
N ALA A 221 22.95 -43.49 4.89
CA ALA A 221 24.40 -43.57 4.72
C ALA A 221 25.20 -42.94 5.88
N GLY A 222 24.54 -42.30 6.85
CA GLY A 222 25.20 -41.66 8.00
C GLY A 222 25.98 -40.40 7.66
N ILE A 223 25.66 -39.74 6.53
CA ILE A 223 26.37 -38.56 6.03
C ILE A 223 25.56 -37.26 6.10
N ALA A 224 24.26 -37.34 6.46
CA ALA A 224 23.37 -36.20 6.57
C ALA A 224 23.84 -35.16 7.61
N GLU A 225 24.19 -35.61 8.81
CA GLU A 225 24.75 -34.78 9.86
C GLU A 225 26.19 -35.21 10.14
N ARG A 226 27.17 -34.39 9.73
CA ARG A 226 28.57 -34.60 10.11
C ARG A 226 28.79 -33.99 11.50
N PRO A 227 29.00 -34.79 12.56
CA PRO A 227 29.25 -34.24 13.88
C PRO A 227 30.53 -33.42 13.86
N VAL A 228 30.46 -32.19 14.36
CA VAL A 228 31.65 -31.33 14.51
C VAL A 228 32.32 -31.70 15.83
N ASP A 229 33.64 -31.89 15.78
CA ASP A 229 34.46 -32.11 16.97
C ASP A 229 34.14 -31.04 18.07
N PRO A 230 33.88 -31.45 19.33
CA PRO A 230 33.48 -30.54 20.39
C PRO A 230 34.48 -29.40 20.66
N VAL A 231 35.78 -29.65 20.49
CA VAL A 231 36.83 -28.63 20.69
C VAL A 231 36.74 -27.56 19.60
N THR A 232 36.61 -27.99 18.35
CA THR A 232 36.42 -27.12 17.18
C THR A 232 35.13 -26.31 17.28
N LEU A 233 34.04 -26.96 17.72
CA LEU A 233 32.76 -26.30 17.93
C LEU A 233 32.86 -25.19 18.98
N ARG A 234 33.47 -25.47 20.14
CA ARG A 234 33.70 -24.45 21.18
C ARG A 234 34.58 -23.30 20.70
N LYS A 235 35.64 -23.57 19.93
CA LYS A 235 36.51 -22.54 19.35
C LYS A 235 35.74 -21.60 18.42
N ARG A 236 34.91 -22.15 17.54
CA ARG A 236 34.06 -21.36 16.63
C ARG A 236 32.97 -20.60 17.37
N GLN A 237 32.34 -21.19 18.38
CA GLN A 237 31.36 -20.51 19.23
C GLN A 237 31.97 -19.32 19.97
N ARG A 238 33.19 -19.45 20.52
CA ARG A 238 33.89 -18.35 21.20
C ARG A 238 34.15 -17.15 20.28
N LEU A 239 34.32 -17.37 18.98
CA LEU A 239 34.43 -16.28 18.01
C LEU A 239 33.05 -15.78 17.56
N TYR A 240 32.12 -16.70 17.30
CA TYR A 240 30.81 -16.35 16.74
C TYR A 240 29.92 -15.60 17.73
N ILE A 241 29.87 -16.03 18.99
CA ILE A 241 28.99 -15.43 20.00
C ILE A 241 29.24 -13.93 20.21
N PRO A 242 30.49 -13.44 20.40
CA PRO A 242 30.70 -12.00 20.55
C PRO A 242 30.36 -11.23 19.27
N VAL A 243 30.68 -11.77 18.09
CA VAL A 243 30.29 -11.15 16.81
C VAL A 243 28.77 -11.11 16.68
N ALA A 244 28.08 -12.19 17.00
CA ALA A 244 26.62 -12.28 16.99
C ALA A 244 25.99 -11.33 18.01
N ALA A 245 26.60 -11.13 19.18
CA ALA A 245 26.15 -10.15 20.16
C ALA A 245 26.24 -8.72 19.60
N VAL A 246 27.36 -8.34 18.99
CA VAL A 246 27.53 -7.03 18.34
C VAL A 246 26.52 -6.85 17.20
N LEU A 247 26.36 -7.86 16.34
CA LEU A 247 25.37 -7.84 15.25
C LEU A 247 23.94 -7.73 15.80
N THR A 248 23.63 -8.42 16.89
CA THR A 248 22.31 -8.35 17.54
C THR A 248 22.07 -6.94 18.06
N THR A 249 23.03 -6.34 18.76
CA THR A 249 22.92 -4.94 19.22
C THR A 249 22.71 -3.98 18.06
N PHE A 250 23.46 -4.14 16.96
CA PHE A 250 23.30 -3.31 15.76
C PHE A 250 21.92 -3.50 15.11
N MET A 251 21.46 -4.74 14.91
CA MET A 251 20.15 -5.04 14.32
C MET A 251 19.01 -4.53 15.20
N LEU A 252 19.10 -4.72 16.52
CA LEU A 252 18.11 -4.20 17.48
C LEU A 252 18.12 -2.67 17.49
N GLY A 253 19.30 -2.03 17.43
CA GLY A 253 19.42 -0.59 17.27
C GLY A 253 18.81 -0.10 15.96
N GLY A 254 18.99 -0.85 14.88
CA GLY A 254 18.36 -0.59 13.57
C GLY A 254 16.84 -0.68 13.63
N VAL A 255 16.28 -1.75 14.23
CA VAL A 255 14.82 -1.89 14.42
C VAL A 255 14.28 -0.80 15.35
N TYR A 256 14.98 -0.50 16.45
CA TYR A 256 14.60 0.57 17.36
C TYR A 256 14.59 1.93 16.64
N GLY A 257 15.66 2.25 15.90
CA GLY A 257 15.74 3.47 15.11
C GLY A 257 14.66 3.53 14.02
N PHE A 258 14.39 2.43 13.33
CA PHE A 258 13.32 2.32 12.34
C PHE A 258 11.96 2.68 12.95
N VAL A 259 11.63 2.11 14.11
CA VAL A 259 10.33 2.25 14.76
C VAL A 259 10.16 3.61 15.42
N ASN A 260 11.23 4.21 15.93
CA ASN A 260 11.17 5.50 16.63
C ASN A 260 11.40 6.71 15.71
N ALA A 261 11.81 6.51 14.47
CA ALA A 261 12.06 7.58 13.50
C ALA A 261 10.77 8.14 12.85
N GLU A 262 9.66 8.21 13.60
CA GLU A 262 8.33 8.64 13.13
C GLU A 262 8.28 10.15 12.83
N ASP A 263 9.02 10.59 11.82
CA ASP A 263 8.76 11.85 11.12
C ASP A 263 7.69 11.56 10.05
N THR A 264 6.42 11.62 10.44
CA THR A 264 5.28 11.45 9.50
C THR A 264 4.50 12.76 9.35
N ALA A 265 3.96 12.99 8.15
CA ALA A 265 3.14 14.17 7.84
C ALA A 265 1.66 14.01 8.25
N LEU A 266 1.29 12.89 8.87
CA LEU A 266 -0.10 12.53 9.15
C LEU A 266 -0.41 12.71 10.64
N GLU A 267 -0.71 13.94 11.05
CA GLU A 267 -1.61 14.11 12.19
C GLU A 267 -3.00 13.66 11.71
N THR A 268 -3.56 12.64 12.35
CA THR A 268 -4.95 12.24 12.15
C THR A 268 -5.83 13.39 12.64
N THR A 269 -6.07 14.41 11.82
CA THR A 269 -6.97 15.50 12.16
C THR A 269 -8.30 14.85 12.51
N GLN A 270 -8.82 15.12 13.72
CA GLN A 270 -10.13 14.61 14.12
C GLN A 270 -11.10 14.89 12.97
N ARG A 271 -11.86 13.86 12.57
CA ARG A 271 -12.98 14.06 11.65
C ARG A 271 -13.89 15.07 12.35
N ILE A 272 -13.86 16.33 11.90
CA ILE A 272 -14.87 17.30 12.23
C ILE A 272 -16.13 16.73 11.59
N VAL A 273 -16.93 16.00 12.39
CA VAL A 273 -18.32 15.76 12.02
C VAL A 273 -18.93 17.14 12.13
N PRO A 274 -19.26 17.81 11.01
CA PRO A 274 -19.92 19.08 11.15
C PRO A 274 -21.26 18.76 11.82
N THR A 275 -21.41 19.17 13.07
CA THR A 275 -22.72 19.38 13.70
C THR A 275 -23.33 20.58 12.98
N ILE A 276 -23.68 20.38 11.71
CA ILE A 276 -24.66 21.24 11.06
C ILE A 276 -25.92 20.97 11.86
N GLU A 277 -26.39 21.96 12.60
CA GLU A 277 -27.77 21.97 13.05
C GLU A 277 -28.63 21.92 11.77
N VAL A 278 -29.06 20.72 11.38
CA VAL A 278 -29.93 20.48 10.23
C VAL A 278 -31.31 21.14 10.43
N TYR A 279 -31.53 21.77 11.58
CA TYR A 279 -32.71 22.57 11.84
C TYR A 279 -32.40 23.77 12.74
N VAL A 280 -32.09 24.91 12.12
CA VAL A 280 -32.41 26.21 12.73
C VAL A 280 -33.89 26.44 12.39
N PRO A 281 -34.83 26.47 13.37
CA PRO A 281 -36.18 26.93 13.07
C PRO A 281 -36.03 28.31 12.45
N GLN A 282 -36.50 28.49 11.21
CA GLN A 282 -36.52 29.81 10.59
C GLN A 282 -37.24 30.74 11.58
N THR A 283 -36.52 31.74 12.08
CA THR A 283 -37.18 32.88 12.73
C THR A 283 -38.16 33.40 11.70
N ALA A 284 -39.45 33.44 12.05
CA ALA A 284 -40.50 33.81 11.12
C ALA A 284 -40.11 35.12 10.42
N THR A 285 -40.06 35.08 9.09
CA THR A 285 -39.89 36.28 8.26
C THR A 285 -40.90 37.33 8.74
N PRO A 286 -40.46 38.57 9.06
CA PRO A 286 -41.39 39.64 9.39
C PRO A 286 -42.36 39.80 8.22
N ALA A 287 -43.66 39.81 8.51
CA ALA A 287 -44.67 40.06 7.50
C ALA A 287 -44.37 41.39 6.79
N PRO A 288 -44.47 41.47 5.45
CA PRO A 288 -44.20 42.70 4.73
C PRO A 288 -45.12 43.81 5.25
N THR A 289 -44.52 44.93 5.66
CA THR A 289 -45.26 46.15 5.98
C THR A 289 -45.99 46.60 4.71
N GLN A 290 -47.32 46.70 4.78
CA GLN A 290 -48.12 47.23 3.68
C GLN A 290 -47.67 48.66 3.40
N THR A 291 -47.05 48.86 2.23
CA THR A 291 -46.75 50.19 1.71
C THR A 291 -48.08 50.83 1.26
N PRO A 292 -48.37 52.09 1.59
CA PRO A 292 -49.62 52.73 1.18
C PRO A 292 -49.71 52.82 -0.34
N THR A 293 -50.76 52.24 -0.91
CA THR A 293 -51.09 52.33 -2.33
C THR A 293 -51.45 53.78 -2.67
N LEU A 294 -50.61 54.46 -3.46
CA LEU A 294 -51.00 55.70 -4.13
C LEU A 294 -51.90 55.38 -5.35
N PRO A 295 -52.91 56.22 -5.66
CA PRO A 295 -53.83 55.99 -6.76
C PRO A 295 -53.13 56.08 -8.14
N PRO A 296 -53.65 55.35 -9.15
CA PRO A 296 -52.99 55.22 -10.46
C PRO A 296 -53.04 56.54 -11.25
N THR A 297 -51.90 56.90 -11.83
CA THR A 297 -51.80 57.95 -12.85
C THR A 297 -52.08 57.33 -14.22
N GLU A 298 -53.05 57.88 -14.95
CA GLU A 298 -53.40 57.44 -16.30
C GLU A 298 -52.27 57.74 -17.29
N THR A 299 -51.86 56.73 -18.06
CA THR A 299 -50.91 56.86 -19.17
C THR A 299 -51.69 56.82 -20.50
N PRO A 300 -51.44 57.72 -21.47
CA PRO A 300 -52.13 57.68 -22.76
C PRO A 300 -51.58 56.58 -23.69
N LEU A 301 -52.46 56.00 -24.51
CA LEU A 301 -52.11 55.03 -25.57
C LEU A 301 -51.61 55.70 -26.87
N PRO A 302 -50.89 54.96 -27.74
CA PRO A 302 -49.94 55.50 -28.71
C PRO A 302 -50.52 55.79 -30.10
N SER A 303 -49.75 56.51 -30.93
CA SER A 303 -49.94 56.59 -32.38
C SER A 303 -48.68 56.11 -33.14
N PRO A 304 -48.80 55.65 -34.39
CA PRO A 304 -47.87 54.65 -34.94
C PRO A 304 -46.88 55.19 -35.99
N THR A 305 -45.84 54.38 -36.21
CA THR A 305 -45.04 54.18 -37.45
C THR A 305 -43.82 55.08 -37.69
N MET A 306 -42.61 54.51 -37.68
CA MET A 306 -41.88 53.98 -38.86
C MET A 306 -40.39 53.74 -38.53
N ALA A 307 -39.92 52.55 -38.93
CA ALA A 307 -38.60 52.18 -39.43
C ALA A 307 -37.36 52.94 -38.93
N GLY A 308 -36.48 52.21 -38.22
CA GLY A 308 -35.12 52.64 -37.95
C GLY A 308 -34.29 51.56 -37.25
N THR A 309 -33.66 50.70 -38.05
CA THR A 309 -32.40 49.99 -37.80
C THR A 309 -32.24 49.20 -36.48
N GLU A 310 -32.25 47.86 -36.60
CA GLU A 310 -31.67 46.94 -35.62
C GLU A 310 -30.21 47.30 -35.37
N GLN A 311 -29.87 47.49 -34.09
CA GLN A 311 -28.52 47.51 -33.57
C GLN A 311 -28.47 46.50 -32.41
N PRO A 312 -27.52 45.52 -32.42
CA PRO A 312 -27.56 44.43 -31.46
C PRO A 312 -27.24 44.94 -30.05
N ALA A 313 -27.94 44.35 -29.08
CA ALA A 313 -27.71 44.56 -27.66
C ALA A 313 -26.23 44.34 -27.31
N SER A 314 -25.66 45.32 -26.62
CA SER A 314 -24.33 45.22 -26.02
C SER A 314 -24.27 44.01 -25.09
N VAL A 315 -23.42 43.03 -25.42
CA VAL A 315 -23.11 41.89 -24.57
C VAL A 315 -22.39 42.44 -23.33
N SER A 316 -23.08 42.49 -22.19
CA SER A 316 -22.43 42.77 -20.90
C SER A 316 -21.42 41.67 -20.61
N ALA A 317 -20.20 42.05 -20.23
CA ALA A 317 -19.14 41.10 -19.89
C ALA A 317 -19.63 40.09 -18.83
N PRO A 318 -19.19 38.81 -18.90
CA PRO A 318 -19.51 37.82 -17.87
C PRO A 318 -19.03 38.31 -16.49
N THR A 319 -19.74 37.94 -15.42
CA THR A 319 -19.40 38.30 -14.02
C THR A 319 -19.43 37.05 -13.14
N TRP A 320 -18.80 37.13 -11.96
CA TRP A 320 -18.76 36.00 -11.02
C TRP A 320 -20.15 35.56 -10.60
N ASP A 321 -20.98 36.50 -10.15
CA ASP A 321 -22.36 36.24 -9.73
C ASP A 321 -23.27 35.86 -10.90
N GLY A 322 -22.93 36.29 -12.13
CA GLY A 322 -23.72 36.02 -13.32
C GLY A 322 -23.58 34.60 -13.87
N SER A 323 -22.36 34.11 -14.07
CA SER A 323 -22.14 32.81 -14.72
C SER A 323 -20.86 32.10 -14.29
N ILE A 324 -19.78 32.84 -13.99
CA ILE A 324 -18.46 32.23 -13.77
C ILE A 324 -18.40 31.47 -12.44
N GLY A 325 -18.95 32.03 -11.36
CA GLY A 325 -18.95 31.38 -10.05
C GLY A 325 -19.69 30.04 -10.07
N ALA A 326 -20.88 30.00 -10.67
CA ALA A 326 -21.67 28.77 -10.81
C ALA A 326 -20.98 27.71 -11.68
N MET A 327 -20.33 28.14 -12.77
CA MET A 327 -19.54 27.26 -13.64
C MET A 327 -18.38 26.63 -12.88
N LEU A 328 -17.57 27.45 -12.19
CA LEU A 328 -16.41 26.97 -11.43
C LEU A 328 -16.83 26.10 -10.23
N GLN A 329 -17.92 26.44 -9.55
CA GLN A 329 -18.39 25.62 -8.44
C GLN A 329 -18.90 24.25 -8.92
N THR A 330 -19.59 24.21 -10.05
CA THR A 330 -20.10 22.96 -10.64
C THR A 330 -18.98 22.06 -11.16
N LYS A 331 -17.97 22.64 -11.80
CA LYS A 331 -16.89 21.88 -12.47
C LYS A 331 -15.69 21.60 -11.57
N CYS A 332 -15.44 22.48 -10.60
CA CYS A 332 -14.23 22.47 -9.78
C CYS A 332 -14.52 22.34 -8.28
N GLY A 333 -15.75 22.65 -7.81
CA GLY A 333 -16.09 22.72 -6.38
C GLY A 333 -15.98 21.41 -5.61
N THR A 334 -16.06 20.24 -6.27
CA THR A 334 -15.86 18.94 -5.60
C THR A 334 -14.45 18.78 -5.06
N CYS A 335 -13.44 19.35 -5.73
CA CYS A 335 -12.03 19.26 -5.32
C CYS A 335 -11.48 20.59 -4.78
N HIS A 336 -11.89 21.70 -5.40
CA HIS A 336 -11.48 23.08 -5.07
C HIS A 336 -12.61 23.87 -4.41
N GLY A 337 -13.49 23.21 -3.65
CA GLY A 337 -14.45 23.88 -2.77
C GLY A 337 -13.97 23.80 -1.32
N ALA A 338 -14.82 23.33 -0.41
CA ALA A 338 -14.49 23.16 1.01
C ALA A 338 -13.26 22.25 1.27
N GLY A 339 -12.94 21.32 0.35
CA GLY A 339 -11.75 20.46 0.45
C GLY A 339 -10.42 21.14 0.10
N ALA A 340 -10.47 22.32 -0.53
CA ALA A 340 -9.33 23.17 -0.91
C ALA A 340 -8.09 22.40 -1.42
N LEU A 341 -8.26 21.47 -2.36
CA LEU A 341 -7.14 20.66 -2.87
C LEU A 341 -6.08 21.58 -3.50
N GLY A 342 -4.82 21.44 -3.06
CA GLY A 342 -3.74 22.36 -3.46
C GLY A 342 -3.86 23.77 -2.87
N GLY A 343 -4.65 23.94 -1.80
CA GLY A 343 -4.89 25.23 -1.12
C GLY A 343 -5.85 26.18 -1.84
N LEU A 344 -6.40 25.78 -2.99
CA LEU A 344 -7.31 26.61 -3.80
C LEU A 344 -8.77 26.33 -3.45
N ASN A 345 -9.52 27.38 -3.10
CA ASN A 345 -10.96 27.34 -2.86
C ASN A 345 -11.70 28.29 -3.83
N LEU A 346 -12.69 27.79 -4.55
CA LEU A 346 -13.48 28.47 -5.56
C LEU A 346 -14.97 28.61 -5.14
N SER A 347 -15.26 28.43 -3.85
CA SER A 347 -16.63 28.49 -3.32
C SER A 347 -17.19 29.91 -3.28
N THR A 348 -16.30 30.90 -3.18
CA THR A 348 -16.64 32.33 -3.17
C THR A 348 -15.66 33.10 -4.04
N PHE A 349 -16.06 34.29 -4.49
CA PHE A 349 -15.19 35.19 -5.25
C PHE A 349 -13.93 35.54 -4.46
N ALA A 350 -14.09 35.89 -3.19
CA ALA A 350 -12.98 36.24 -2.30
C ALA A 350 -11.97 35.09 -2.16
N ASP A 351 -12.44 33.85 -1.98
CA ASP A 351 -11.56 32.68 -1.88
C ASP A 351 -10.83 32.41 -3.20
N ALA A 352 -11.52 32.55 -4.33
CA ALA A 352 -10.94 32.32 -5.66
C ALA A 352 -9.81 33.32 -5.97
N MET A 353 -9.98 34.58 -5.54
CA MET A 353 -9.00 35.64 -5.72
C MET A 353 -7.79 35.51 -4.76
N ASN A 354 -7.93 34.83 -3.63
CA ASN A 354 -6.81 34.55 -2.72
C ASN A 354 -5.80 33.53 -3.28
N GLY A 355 -6.20 32.72 -4.27
CA GLY A 355 -5.36 31.72 -4.89
C GLY A 355 -5.18 30.46 -4.04
N GLY A 356 -4.08 29.73 -4.27
CA GLY A 356 -3.76 28.50 -3.52
C GLY A 356 -2.28 28.34 -3.26
N ASN A 357 -1.84 27.13 -2.93
CA ASN A 357 -0.43 26.85 -2.58
C ASN A 357 0.55 27.09 -3.74
N SER A 358 0.05 27.17 -4.98
CA SER A 358 0.83 27.52 -6.18
C SER A 358 0.84 29.03 -6.46
N GLY A 359 0.32 29.85 -5.54
CA GLY A 359 0.19 31.30 -5.68
C GLY A 359 -1.15 31.74 -6.26
N VAL A 360 -1.17 32.94 -6.81
CA VAL A 360 -2.36 33.59 -7.38
C VAL A 360 -2.83 32.80 -8.61
N VAL A 361 -4.09 32.37 -8.59
CA VAL A 361 -4.66 31.52 -9.64
C VAL A 361 -5.41 32.30 -10.71
N ILE A 362 -5.96 33.46 -10.34
CA ILE A 362 -6.68 34.40 -11.21
C ILE A 362 -5.96 35.74 -11.16
N VAL A 363 -5.45 36.20 -12.30
CA VAL A 363 -4.78 37.50 -12.43
C VAL A 363 -5.67 38.42 -13.26
N PRO A 364 -6.41 39.36 -12.62
CA PRO A 364 -7.31 40.26 -13.33
C PRO A 364 -6.58 41.02 -14.44
N GLY A 365 -7.19 41.06 -15.63
CA GLY A 365 -6.61 41.68 -16.83
C GLY A 365 -5.60 40.80 -17.59
N ASP A 366 -5.25 39.63 -17.06
CA ASP A 366 -4.31 38.69 -17.69
C ASP A 366 -4.84 37.25 -17.67
N GLY A 367 -5.85 37.00 -18.50
CA GLY A 367 -6.46 35.67 -18.66
C GLY A 367 -5.49 34.65 -19.25
N ALA A 368 -4.59 35.05 -20.13
CA ALA A 368 -3.65 34.14 -20.79
C ALA A 368 -2.62 33.54 -19.83
N ASN A 369 -2.16 34.33 -18.85
CA ASN A 369 -1.17 33.87 -17.86
C ASN A 369 -1.78 33.46 -16.51
N SER A 370 -3.10 33.61 -16.34
CA SER A 370 -3.78 33.11 -15.15
C SER A 370 -3.65 31.59 -15.04
N LEU A 371 -3.14 31.10 -13.90
CA LEU A 371 -2.81 29.68 -13.72
C LEU A 371 -4.01 28.76 -13.97
N ILE A 372 -5.23 29.19 -13.65
CA ILE A 372 -6.45 28.41 -13.94
C ILE A 372 -6.62 28.15 -15.43
N VAL A 373 -6.34 29.15 -16.28
CA VAL A 373 -6.44 29.04 -17.73
C VAL A 373 -5.32 28.16 -18.28
N VAL A 374 -4.08 28.41 -17.83
CA VAL A 374 -2.91 27.62 -18.26
C VAL A 374 -3.09 26.13 -17.96
N LYS A 375 -3.61 25.80 -16.77
CA LYS A 375 -3.87 24.41 -16.38
C LYS A 375 -5.02 23.77 -17.15
N GLN A 376 -6.09 24.52 -17.42
CA GLN A 376 -7.23 24.01 -18.20
C GLN A 376 -6.88 23.83 -19.68
N GLN A 377 -6.04 24.70 -20.26
CA GLN A 377 -5.58 24.57 -21.64
C GLN A 377 -4.58 23.42 -21.84
N ALA A 378 -3.76 23.12 -20.83
CA ALA A 378 -2.83 21.99 -20.88
C ALA A 378 -3.54 20.62 -20.96
N GLY A 379 -4.80 20.55 -20.52
CA GLY A 379 -5.62 19.34 -20.55
C GLY A 379 -5.27 18.32 -19.47
N GLY A 380 -6.08 17.25 -19.38
CA GLY A 380 -5.85 16.13 -18.46
C GLY A 380 -6.25 16.41 -16.99
N HIS A 381 -6.98 17.49 -16.73
CA HIS A 381 -7.51 17.80 -15.40
C HIS A 381 -8.86 17.08 -15.17
N PRO A 382 -9.14 16.48 -13.99
CA PRO A 382 -10.41 15.79 -13.73
C PRO A 382 -11.65 16.67 -13.85
N GLY A 383 -11.52 17.97 -13.53
CA GLY A 383 -12.54 19.00 -13.77
C GLY A 383 -12.21 19.81 -15.02
N GLN A 384 -12.12 19.15 -16.17
CA GLN A 384 -11.78 19.80 -17.45
C GLN A 384 -12.95 20.66 -17.95
N LEU A 385 -12.66 21.92 -18.26
CA LEU A 385 -13.60 22.84 -18.90
C LEU A 385 -13.68 22.59 -20.41
N ALA A 386 -14.87 22.80 -20.98
CA ALA A 386 -15.08 22.83 -22.42
C ALA A 386 -14.38 24.05 -23.05
N PRO A 387 -14.00 24.00 -24.34
CA PRO A 387 -13.32 25.12 -25.01
C PRO A 387 -14.08 26.46 -24.90
N GLU A 388 -15.42 26.41 -24.95
CA GLU A 388 -16.29 27.58 -24.83
C GLU A 388 -16.29 28.14 -23.39
N GLU A 389 -16.25 27.26 -22.38
CA GLU A 389 -16.14 27.62 -20.96
C GLU A 389 -14.77 28.27 -20.66
N ILE A 390 -13.69 27.75 -21.26
CA ILE A 390 -12.35 28.34 -21.16
C ILE A 390 -12.34 29.73 -21.79
N THR A 391 -13.01 29.91 -22.93
CA THR A 391 -13.10 31.21 -23.61
C THR A 391 -13.84 32.23 -22.74
N GLN A 392 -14.99 31.84 -22.16
CA GLN A 392 -15.76 32.69 -21.24
C GLN A 392 -14.95 33.06 -19.98
N LEU A 393 -14.18 32.11 -19.45
CA LEU A 393 -13.30 32.35 -18.31
C LEU A 393 -12.21 33.38 -18.65
N ILE A 394 -11.57 33.26 -19.82
CA ILE A 394 -10.55 34.21 -20.28
C ILE A 394 -11.16 35.60 -20.47
N GLU A 395 -12.33 35.71 -21.08
CA GLU A 395 -13.04 36.98 -21.29
C GLU A 395 -13.37 37.66 -19.96
N TRP A 396 -13.87 36.92 -18.97
CA TRP A 396 -14.13 37.44 -17.62
C TRP A 396 -12.85 37.93 -16.93
N ILE A 397 -11.77 37.16 -17.00
CA ILE A 397 -10.49 37.55 -16.37
C ILE A 397 -9.96 38.81 -17.04
N ASN A 398 -9.97 38.89 -18.37
CA ASN A 398 -9.53 40.05 -19.13
C ASN A 398 -10.40 41.28 -18.87
N ALA A 399 -11.69 41.10 -18.58
CA ALA A 399 -12.60 42.16 -18.15
C ALA A 399 -12.34 42.65 -16.71
N GLY A 400 -11.33 42.10 -16.03
CA GLY A 400 -10.93 42.51 -14.68
C GLY A 400 -11.46 41.61 -13.57
N ALA A 401 -11.91 40.39 -13.89
CA ALA A 401 -12.46 39.42 -12.94
C ALA A 401 -13.56 40.03 -12.06
N LEU A 402 -14.58 40.62 -12.68
CA LEU A 402 -15.65 41.35 -12.00
C LEU A 402 -16.53 40.42 -11.15
N GLU A 403 -16.78 40.82 -9.90
CA GLU A 403 -17.66 40.07 -9.00
C GLU A 403 -19.14 40.19 -9.41
N LYS A 404 -19.58 41.40 -9.74
CA LYS A 404 -20.99 41.74 -10.01
C LYS A 404 -21.22 42.21 -11.43
#